data_AF-A0A1C3NJP7-F1
#
_entry.id   AF-A0A1C3NJP7-F1
#
_cell.length_a   1.000
_cell.length_b   1.000
_cell.length_c   1.000
_cell.angle_alpha   90.00
_cell.angle_beta   90.00
_cell.angle_gamma   90.00
#
_symmetry.space_group_name_H-M   'P 1'
#
loop_
_entity.id
_entity.type
_entity.pdbx_description
1 polymer ?
#
loop_
_entity_poly.entity_id
_entity_poly.type
_entity_poly.pdbx_seq_one_letter_code
_entity_poly.pdbx_strand_id
1 'polypeptide(L)' 'MARRYALRNDQWDRIRDLLPGRARHVGVTAKDNRLFVEAVLYRYRAGIPWRDLPERFGDFRVVH' A
#
# COMPACT_ATOMS: atom_id res chain seq x y z
N MET A 1 16.31 0.76 7.24
CA MET A 1 15.51 1.19 8.41
C MET A 1 14.04 0.95 8.13
N ALA A 2 13.35 0.15 8.94
CA ALA A 2 11.92 -0.11 8.77
C ALA A 2 11.10 1.09 9.29
N ARG A 3 10.27 1.70 8.42
CA ARG A 3 9.35 2.77 8.82
C ARG A 3 8.29 2.22 9.77
N ARG A 4 7.85 3.04 10.73
CA ARG A 4 6.78 2.71 11.67
C ARG A 4 5.55 2.26 10.88
N TYR A 5 5.11 1.01 11.12
CA TYR A 5 3.99 0.33 10.48
C TYR A 5 4.19 -0.21 9.05
N ALA A 6 5.36 -0.05 8.43
CA ALA A 6 5.64 -0.62 7.11
C ALA A 6 5.82 -2.14 7.15
N LEU A 7 5.52 -2.80 6.02
CA LEU A 7 5.80 -4.22 5.83
C LEU A 7 7.31 -4.43 5.67
N ARG A 8 7.82 -5.48 6.29
CA ARG A 8 9.16 -5.95 5.99
C ARG A 8 9.18 -6.62 4.61
N ASN A 9 10.36 -6.66 3.98
CA ASN A 9 10.51 -7.23 2.64
C ASN A 9 10.11 -8.72 2.60
N ASP A 10 10.45 -9.50 3.62
CA ASP A 10 10.09 -10.92 3.73
C ASP A 10 8.57 -11.15 3.79
N GLN A 11 7.84 -10.22 4.43
CA GLN A 11 6.39 -10.28 4.50
C GLN A 11 5.76 -9.84 3.17
N TRP A 12 6.34 -8.81 2.54
CA TRP A 12 5.92 -8.32 1.23
C TRP A 12 6.06 -9.39 0.16
N ASP A 13 7.19 -10.08 0.09
CA ASP A 13 7.46 -11.11 -0.93
C ASP A 13 6.46 -12.27 -0.86
N ARG A 14 5.90 -12.58 0.32
CA ARG A 14 4.86 -13.61 0.48
C ARG A 14 3.50 -13.19 -0.06
N ILE A 15 3.16 -11.89 -0.02
CA ILE A 15 1.82 -11.40 -0.37
C ILE A 15 1.77 -10.74 -1.75
N ARG A 16 2.90 -10.27 -2.28
CA ARG A 16 2.98 -9.54 -3.55
C ARG A 16 2.33 -10.32 -4.70
N ASP A 17 2.53 -11.63 -4.72
CA ASP A 17 2.03 -12.50 -5.78
C ASP A 17 0.58 -12.96 -5.57
N LEU A 18 -0.09 -12.48 -4.52
CA LEU A 18 -1.52 -12.68 -4.26
C LEU A 18 -2.36 -11.44 -4.61
N LEU A 19 -1.72 -10.28 -4.81
CA LEU A 19 -2.44 -9.03 -5.04
C LEU A 19 -2.98 -8.93 -6.49
N PRO A 20 -4.21 -8.42 -6.69
CA PRO A 20 -4.73 -8.03 -7.99
C PRO A 20 -4.04 -6.73 -8.48
N GLY A 21 -4.11 -6.41 -9.78
CA GLY A 21 -3.50 -5.19 -10.32
C GLY A 21 -2.00 -5.30 -10.64
N ARG A 22 -1.49 -6.53 -10.80
CA ARG A 22 -0.18 -6.79 -11.43
C ARG A 22 -0.22 -6.36 -12.90
N ALA A 23 0.93 -6.07 -13.49
CA ALA A 23 1.07 -5.61 -14.89
C ALA A 23 0.39 -6.50 -15.95
N ARG A 24 -0.04 -7.71 -15.57
CA ARG A 24 -0.69 -8.71 -16.44
C ARG A 24 -2.19 -8.90 -16.13
N HIS A 25 -2.72 -8.22 -15.11
CA HIS A 25 -4.11 -8.34 -14.68
C HIS A 25 -4.97 -7.24 -15.32
N VAL A 26 -6.18 -7.60 -15.73
CA VAL A 26 -7.18 -6.69 -16.29
C VAL A 26 -7.66 -5.73 -15.19
N GLY A 27 -7.48 -4.42 -15.39
CA GLY A 27 -7.82 -3.37 -14.41
C GLY A 27 -6.75 -2.27 -14.33
N VAL A 28 -6.99 -1.23 -13.52
CA VAL A 28 -5.97 -0.20 -13.26
C VAL A 28 -4.77 -0.87 -12.59
N THR A 29 -3.62 -0.82 -13.25
CA THR A 29 -2.34 -1.25 -12.68
C THR A 29 -1.98 -0.25 -11.60
N ALA A 30 -1.99 -0.67 -10.34
CA ALA A 30 -1.51 0.17 -9.25
C ALA A 30 -0.02 0.45 -9.49
N LYS A 31 0.38 1.73 -9.53
CA LYS A 31 1.76 2.15 -9.82
C LYS A 31 2.74 1.57 -8.81
N ASP A 32 2.32 1.43 -7.56
CA ASP A 32 3.07 0.79 -6.49
C ASP A 32 2.12 0.06 -5.52
N ASN A 33 1.80 -1.19 -5.87
CA ASN A 33 1.00 -2.08 -5.02
C ASN A 33 1.53 -2.18 -3.57
N ARG A 34 2.85 -2.00 -3.36
CA ARG A 34 3.43 -2.02 -2.01
C ARG A 34 3.03 -0.77 -1.24
N LEU A 35 3.12 0.39 -1.88
CA LEU A 35 2.70 1.66 -1.29
C LEU A 35 1.23 1.61 -0.87
N PHE A 36 0.37 1.04 -1.72
CA PHE A 36 -1.05 0.85 -1.40
C PHE A 36 -1.25 -0.01 -0.15
N VAL A 37 -0.62 -1.19 -0.08
CA VAL A 37 -0.77 -2.08 1.09
C VAL A 37 -0.17 -1.45 2.35
N GLU A 38 0.95 -0.75 2.25
CA GLU A 38 1.54 -0.02 3.38
C GLU A 38 0.61 1.12 3.86
N ALA A 39 -0.08 1.81 2.95
CA ALA A 39 -1.06 2.84 3.30
C ALA A 39 -2.28 2.23 4.02
N VAL A 40 -2.80 1.10 3.52
CA VAL A 40 -3.88 0.34 4.17
C VAL A 40 -3.49 -0.05 5.59
N LEU A 41 -2.32 -0.67 5.76
CA LEU A 41 -1.82 -1.09 7.06
C LEU A 41 -1.60 0.08 8.01
N TYR A 42 -1.06 1.20 7.51
CA TYR A 42 -0.89 2.41 8.30
C TYR A 42 -2.23 2.94 8.79
N ARG A 43 -3.22 3.04 7.90
CA ARG A 43 -4.58 3.49 8.22
C ARG A 43 -5.20 2.65 9.35
N TYR A 44 -5.15 1.32 9.22
CA TYR A 44 -5.72 0.41 10.24
C TYR A 44 -4.99 0.49 11.58
N ARG A 45 -3.66 0.64 11.58
CA ARG A 45 -2.86 0.71 12.82
C ARG A 45 -2.91 2.08 13.50
N ALA A 46 -3.04 3.15 12.73
CA ALA A 46 -3.14 4.51 13.24
C ALA A 46 -4.59 4.91 13.57
N GLY A 47 -5.59 4.20 13.05
CA GLY A 47 -7.00 4.48 13.29
C GLY A 47 -7.52 5.75 12.59
N ILE A 48 -6.85 6.19 11.52
CA ILE A 48 -7.14 7.45 10.83
C ILE A 48 -8.03 7.24 9.60
N PRO A 49 -8.79 8.26 9.14
CA PRO A 49 -9.46 8.21 7.85
C PRO A 49 -8.46 8.31 6.69
N TRP A 50 -8.87 7.89 5.48
CA TRP A 50 -8.04 7.99 4.28
C TRP A 50 -7.57 9.43 3.98
N ARG A 51 -8.41 10.42 4.28
CA ARG A 51 -8.10 11.85 4.10
C ARG A 51 -6.90 12.34 4.92
N ASP A 52 -6.61 11.68 6.03
CA ASP A 52 -5.54 12.08 6.94
C ASP A 52 -4.26 11.25 6.73
N LEU A 53 -4.21 10.46 5.64
CA LEU A 53 -3.00 9.73 5.31
C LEU A 53 -1.85 10.69 5.05
N PRO A 54 -0.67 10.41 5.62
CA PRO A 54 0.51 11.22 5.38
C PRO A 54 0.87 11.28 3.90
N GLU A 55 1.32 12.46 3.45
CA GLU A 55 1.63 12.78 2.04
C GLU A 55 2.62 11.80 1.37
N ARG A 56 3.42 11.08 2.16
CA ARG A 56 4.31 10.00 1.67
C ARG A 56 3.58 8.86 0.94
N PHE A 57 2.27 8.70 1.15
CA PHE A 57 1.44 7.71 0.45
C PHE A 57 0.79 8.26 -0.83
N GLY A 58 1.06 9.53 -1.18
CA GLY A 58 0.46 10.21 -2.31
C GLY A 58 -0.94 10.75 -2.01
N ASP A 59 -1.66 11.14 -3.06
CA ASP A 59 -3.03 11.61 -2.94
C ASP A 59 -3.94 10.47 -2.46
N PHE A 60 -4.64 10.69 -1.35
CA PHE A 60 -5.59 9.73 -0.78
C PHE A 60 -6.67 9.28 -1.77
N ARG A 61 -6.95 10.07 -2.81
CA ARG A 61 -7.92 9.76 -3.87
C ARG A 61 -7.40 8.76 -4.90
N VAL A 62 -6.07 8.64 -5.02
CA VAL A 62 -5.39 7.91 -6.10
C VAL A 62 -4.21 7.08 -5.56
N VAL A 63 -4.34 6.56 -4.33
CA VAL A 63 -3.31 5.70 -3.75
C VAL A 63 -3.21 4.44 -4.60
N HIS A 64 -2.10 4.29 -5.33
CA HIS A 64 -1.83 3.23 -6.29
C HIS A 64 -0.40 2.77 -6.19
#